data_AF-B0YE49-F1
#
_entry.id   AF-B0YE49-F1
#
_cell.length_a   1.000
_cell.length_b   1.000
_cell.length_c   1.000
_cell.angle_alpha   90.00
_cell.angle_beta   90.00
_cell.angle_gamma   90.00
#
_symmetry.space_group_name_H-M   'P 1'
#
loop_
_entity.id
_entity.type
_entity.pdbx_description
1 polymer ?
#
loop_
_entity_poly.entity_id
_entity_poly.type
_entity_poly.pdbx_seq_one_letter_code
_entity_poly.pdbx_strand_id
1 'polypeptide(L)'
;MAGATEYFRGHAKIRLHHLEFHSPLFASRAFDPSHVDRLKNVFRQDACARSDPCNFISAVIDDDTLDQAIIQSSTTVEALRSETKTPFLPLPNGYRLRCLYGKHRVKAAKE
;
A
#
# COMPACT_ATOMS: atom_id res chain seq x y z
N MET A 1 20.38 18.62 0.46
CA MET A 1 20.09 17.42 -0.36
C MET A 1 18.59 17.29 -0.49
N ALA A 2 18.00 17.89 -1.52
CA ALA A 2 16.57 17.86 -1.80
C ALA A 2 16.38 17.04 -3.09
N GLY A 3 15.59 15.97 -3.05
CA GLY A 3 15.38 15.17 -4.25
C GLY A 3 14.69 13.81 -4.10
N ALA A 4 14.04 13.49 -2.98
CA ALA A 4 13.36 12.19 -2.81
C ALA A 4 11.88 12.28 -2.40
N THR A 5 11.33 13.48 -2.20
CA THR A 5 9.98 13.67 -1.61
C THR A 5 8.98 14.36 -2.53
N GLU A 6 9.36 14.81 -3.73
CA GLU A 6 8.47 15.59 -4.62
C GLU A 6 7.22 14.82 -5.05
N TYR A 7 7.36 13.51 -5.23
CA TYR A 7 6.26 12.62 -5.62
C TYR A 7 5.64 11.87 -4.45
N PHE A 8 6.13 12.09 -3.22
CA PHE A 8 5.57 11.43 -2.05
C PHE A 8 4.31 12.15 -1.56
N ARG A 9 3.18 11.46 -1.64
CA ARG A 9 1.86 12.01 -1.27
C ARG A 9 1.42 11.64 0.15
N GLY A 10 2.03 10.64 0.79
CA GLY A 10 1.73 10.24 2.17
C GLY A 10 1.43 8.75 2.35
N HIS A 11 0.85 8.40 3.49
CA HIS A 11 0.45 7.06 3.88
C HIS A 11 -1.08 6.98 4.00
N ALA A 12 -1.68 5.94 3.42
CA ALA A 12 -3.12 5.71 3.50
C ALA A 12 -3.45 4.22 3.68
N LYS A 13 -4.60 3.94 4.30
CA LYS A 13 -5.21 2.61 4.36
C LYS A 13 -6.15 2.46 3.17
N ILE A 14 -5.97 1.40 2.40
CA ILE A 14 -6.71 1.13 1.17
C ILE A 14 -7.19 -0.31 1.18
N ARG A 15 -8.36 -0.58 0.58
CA ARG A 15 -8.86 -1.96 0.49
C ARG A 15 -7.98 -2.80 -0.45
N LEU A 16 -7.68 -4.02 -0.03
CA LEU A 16 -6.77 -4.92 -0.75
C LEU A 16 -7.20 -5.24 -2.20
N HIS A 17 -8.48 -5.13 -2.53
CA HIS A 17 -8.98 -5.38 -3.89
C HIS A 17 -8.62 -4.27 -4.88
N HIS A 18 -8.30 -3.07 -4.41
CA HIS A 18 -7.81 -1.99 -5.26
C HIS A 18 -6.31 -2.12 -5.56
N LEU A 19 -5.59 -3.06 -4.94
CA LEU A 19 -4.14 -3.18 -5.12
C LEU A 19 -3.83 -4.10 -6.31
N GLU A 20 -3.14 -3.56 -7.30
CA GLU A 20 -2.73 -4.28 -8.51
C GLU A 20 -1.22 -4.24 -8.72
N PHE A 21 -0.64 -5.43 -8.85
CA PHE A 21 0.78 -5.63 -9.06
C PHE A 21 1.02 -5.99 -10.51
N HIS A 22 1.37 -5.00 -11.33
CA HIS A 22 1.81 -5.25 -12.70
C HIS A 22 3.24 -5.78 -12.67
N SER A 23 3.47 -7.01 -13.11
CA SER A 23 4.84 -7.49 -13.28
C SER A 23 5.02 -8.45 -14.45
N PRO A 24 5.70 -8.00 -15.51
CA PRO A 24 6.49 -8.86 -16.39
C PRO A 24 7.98 -8.90 -16.03
N LEU A 25 8.52 -7.86 -15.35
CA LEU A 25 9.97 -7.69 -15.12
C LEU A 25 10.51 -8.34 -13.82
N PHE A 26 9.66 -8.72 -12.86
CA PHE A 26 10.07 -9.42 -11.63
C PHE A 26 9.58 -10.88 -11.61
N ALA A 27 9.29 -11.47 -12.77
CA ALA A 27 8.97 -12.89 -12.87
C ALA A 27 10.13 -13.81 -12.43
N SER A 28 11.36 -13.28 -12.38
CA SER A 28 12.57 -14.06 -12.03
C SER A 28 12.88 -14.11 -10.52
N ARG A 29 12.37 -13.19 -9.68
CA ARG A 29 12.30 -13.47 -8.23
C ARG A 29 11.06 -14.33 -8.03
N ALA A 30 11.23 -15.61 -8.34
CA ALA A 30 10.20 -16.64 -8.23
C ALA A 30 9.38 -16.38 -6.97
N PHE A 31 8.08 -16.16 -7.17
CA PHE A 31 7.12 -16.06 -6.09
C PHE A 31 7.33 -17.28 -5.19
N ASP A 32 7.88 -17.05 -3.99
CA ASP A 32 8.24 -18.11 -3.08
C ASP A 32 7.09 -18.32 -2.10
N PRO A 33 6.33 -19.42 -2.21
CA PRO A 33 5.23 -19.71 -1.30
C PRO A 33 5.70 -19.85 0.16
N SER A 34 6.95 -20.23 0.42
CA SER A 34 7.50 -20.32 1.78
C SER A 34 7.56 -18.96 2.48
N HIS A 35 7.80 -17.88 1.71
CA HIS A 35 7.72 -16.51 2.22
C HIS A 35 6.29 -16.10 2.56
N VAL A 36 5.30 -16.60 1.81
CA VAL A 36 3.88 -16.33 2.08
C VAL A 36 3.44 -17.01 3.38
N ASP A 37 3.81 -18.27 3.58
CA ASP A 37 3.47 -19.00 4.81
C ASP A 37 4.16 -18.42 6.05
N ARG A 38 5.44 -18.01 5.92
CA ARG A 38 6.12 -17.29 6.99
C ARG A 38 5.39 -15.99 7.33
N LEU A 39 4.97 -15.21 6.33
CA LEU A 39 4.24 -13.96 6.54
C LEU A 39 2.85 -14.19 7.17
N LYS A 40 2.14 -15.26 6.79
CA LYS A 40 0.88 -15.65 7.45
C LYS A 40 1.09 -15.94 8.93
N ASN A 41 2.15 -16.67 9.29
CA ASN A 41 2.47 -16.95 10.69
C ASN A 41 2.81 -15.67 11.45
N VAL A 42 3.56 -14.74 10.86
CA VAL A 42 3.83 -13.42 11.44
C VAL A 42 2.55 -12.60 11.63
N PHE A 43 1.62 -12.64 10.67
CA PHE A 43 0.33 -11.95 10.79
C PHE A 43 -0.55 -12.55 11.90
N ARG A 44 -0.56 -13.88 12.06
CA ARG A 44 -1.31 -14.55 13.13
C ARG A 44 -0.74 -14.29 14.52
N GLN A 45 0.58 -14.08 14.62
CA GLN A 45 1.27 -13.79 15.88
C GLN A 45 1.19 -12.29 16.27
N ASP A 46 0.31 -11.52 15.63
CA ASP A 46 0.06 -10.08 15.87
C ASP A 46 1.27 -9.15 15.69
N ALA A 47 2.36 -9.68 15.12
CA ALA A 47 3.56 -8.93 14.76
C ALA A 47 3.42 -8.20 13.42
N CYS A 48 2.19 -7.93 12.97
CA CYS A 48 1.93 -7.23 11.71
C CYS A 48 2.50 -5.79 11.72
N ALA A 49 2.95 -5.30 12.89
CA ALA A 49 3.70 -4.06 13.11
C ALA A 49 3.26 -2.99 12.10
N ARG A 50 1.96 -2.72 12.09
CA ARG A 50 1.29 -1.95 11.03
C ARG A 50 1.76 -0.49 10.96
N SER A 51 2.47 -0.06 12.00
CA SER A 51 3.11 1.24 12.15
C SER A 51 4.58 1.24 11.71
N ASP A 52 5.18 0.08 11.43
CA ASP A 52 6.56 0.00 10.93
C ASP A 52 6.58 0.44 9.46
N PRO A 53 7.34 1.48 9.11
CA PRO A 53 7.47 1.96 7.73
C PRO A 53 7.92 0.88 6.75
N CYS A 54 8.67 -0.13 7.20
CA CYS A 54 9.11 -1.26 6.38
C CYS A 54 7.95 -2.15 5.91
N ASN A 55 6.78 -2.04 6.54
CA ASN A 55 5.60 -2.83 6.25
C ASN A 55 4.63 -2.14 5.27
N PHE A 56 4.91 -0.90 4.85
CA PHE A 56 4.10 -0.19 3.87
C PHE A 56 4.30 -0.70 2.44
N ILE A 57 3.25 -0.55 1.65
CA ILE A 57 3.22 -0.91 0.23
C ILE A 57 3.33 0.39 -0.57
N SER A 58 4.40 0.54 -1.32
CA SER A 58 4.55 1.68 -2.24
C SER A 58 3.66 1.48 -3.46
N ALA A 59 2.81 2.46 -3.75
CA ALA A 59 1.91 2.47 -4.89
C ALA A 59 1.87 3.86 -5.53
N VAL A 60 1.48 3.88 -6.81
CA VAL A 60 1.29 5.11 -7.58
C VAL A 60 -0.20 5.35 -7.76
N ILE A 61 -0.61 6.61 -7.56
CA ILE A 61 -1.97 7.11 -7.74
C ILE A 61 -1.89 8.35 -8.63
N ASP A 62 -2.90 8.57 -9.48
CA ASP A 62 -3.05 9.84 -10.21
C ASP A 62 -3.56 10.95 -9.27
N ASP A 63 -3.20 12.19 -9.58
CA ASP A 63 -3.53 13.34 -8.73
C ASP A 63 -5.06 13.56 -8.66
N ASP A 64 -5.80 13.39 -9.78
CA ASP A 64 -7.26 13.54 -9.81
C ASP A 64 -7.98 12.56 -8.85
N THR A 65 -7.58 11.28 -8.89
CA THR A 65 -8.15 10.24 -8.02
C THR A 65 -7.74 10.46 -6.57
N LEU A 66 -6.51 10.91 -6.32
CA LEU A 66 -6.06 11.26 -4.96
C LEU A 66 -6.92 12.38 -4.38
N ASP A 67 -7.16 13.45 -5.14
CA ASP A 67 -7.95 14.60 -4.71
C ASP A 67 -9.41 14.20 -4.45
N GLN A 68 -10.01 13.43 -5.36
CA GLN A 68 -11.36 12.89 -5.15
C GLN A 68 -11.45 12.04 -3.89
N ALA A 69 -10.47 11.17 -3.65
CA ALA A 69 -10.47 10.30 -2.50
C ALA A 69 -10.24 11.07 -1.19
N ILE A 70 -9.44 12.14 -1.21
CA ILE A 70 -9.26 13.06 -0.08
C ILE A 70 -10.59 13.74 0.27
N ILE A 71 -11.29 14.28 -0.74
CA ILE A 71 -12.59 14.92 -0.56
C ILE A 71 -13.61 13.93 0.00
N GLN A 72 -13.69 12.72 -0.56
CA GLN A 72 -14.65 11.69 -0.12
C GLN A 72 -14.37 11.14 1.29
N SER A 73 -13.12 11.14 1.74
CA SER A 73 -12.75 10.70 3.09
C SER A 73 -12.82 11.80 4.14
N SER A 74 -13.17 13.04 3.76
CA SER A 74 -13.06 14.22 4.61
C SER A 74 -11.68 14.30 5.30
N THR A 75 -10.63 13.86 4.59
CA THR A 75 -9.24 13.89 5.08
C THR A 75 -8.50 15.08 4.48
N THR A 76 -7.24 15.27 4.86
CA THR A 76 -6.38 16.31 4.28
C THR A 76 -5.04 15.74 3.83
N VAL A 77 -4.33 16.46 2.96
CA VAL A 77 -2.99 16.07 2.52
C VAL A 77 -2.02 15.98 3.70
N GLU A 78 -2.17 16.86 4.68
CA GLU A 78 -1.36 16.86 5.91
C GLU A 78 -1.63 15.62 6.76
N ALA A 79 -2.89 15.15 6.80
CA ALA A 79 -3.25 13.93 7.50
C ALA A 79 -2.61 12.69 6.83
N LEU A 80 -2.49 12.67 5.50
CA LEU A 80 -1.78 11.62 4.77
C LEU A 80 -0.27 11.65 5.06
N ARG A 81 0.31 12.83 5.28
CA ARG A 81 1.73 12.99 5.62
C ARG A 81 2.04 12.77 7.10
N SER A 82 1.02 12.58 7.95
CA SER A 82 1.22 12.33 9.37
C SER A 82 1.82 10.94 9.62
N GLU A 83 2.87 10.88 10.43
CA GLU A 83 3.48 9.62 10.86
C GLU A 83 2.63 8.88 11.91
N THR A 84 1.71 9.58 12.57
CA THR A 84 0.92 9.04 13.69
C THR A 84 -0.45 8.54 13.28
N LYS A 85 -0.97 9.02 12.14
CA LYS A 85 -2.32 8.68 11.67
C LYS A 85 -2.29 8.33 10.20
N THR A 86 -2.72 7.11 9.90
CA THR A 86 -2.93 6.65 8.53
C THR A 86 -4.44 6.62 8.26
N PRO A 87 -5.00 7.64 7.57
CA PRO A 87 -6.42 7.69 7.27
C PRO A 87 -6.81 6.61 6.26
N PHE A 88 -8.10 6.26 6.23
CA PHE A 88 -8.65 5.39 5.20
C PHE A 88 -9.00 6.22 3.97
N LEU A 89 -8.50 5.81 2.81
CA LEU A 89 -8.70 6.50 1.55
C LEU A 89 -9.61 5.63 0.65
N PRO A 90 -10.90 5.98 0.50
CA PRO A 90 -11.82 5.27 -0.37
C PRO A 90 -11.44 5.54 -1.82
N LEU A 91 -11.27 4.47 -2.60
CA LEU A 91 -11.05 4.57 -4.03
C LEU A 91 -12.32 4.16 -4.78
N PRO A 92 -12.56 4.72 -5.98
CA PRO A 92 -13.72 4.34 -6.78
C PRO A 92 -13.70 2.85 -7.13
N ASN A 93 -14.90 2.25 -7.18
CA ASN A 93 -15.05 0.85 -7.56
C ASN A 93 -14.50 0.63 -8.99
N GLY A 94 -13.67 -0.40 -9.16
CA GLY A 94 -13.00 -0.69 -10.42
C GLY A 94 -11.64 0.02 -10.59
N TYR A 95 -11.33 1.04 -9.80
CA TYR A 95 -10.00 1.64 -9.79
C TYR A 95 -8.98 0.71 -9.14
N ARG A 96 -7.81 0.61 -9.75
CA ARG A 96 -6.70 -0.22 -9.28
C ARG A 96 -5.42 0.60 -9.18
N LEU A 97 -4.88 0.66 -7.98
CA LEU A 97 -3.58 1.24 -7.69
C LEU A 97 -2.47 0.34 -8.21
N ARG A 98 -1.54 0.96 -8.94
CA ARG A 98 -0.33 0.28 -9.39
C ARG A 98 0.65 0.22 -8.23
N CYS A 99 0.78 -0.96 -7.63
CA CYS A 99 1.74 -1.23 -6.57
C CYS A 99 3.12 -1.57 -7.15
N LEU A 100 4.16 -0.93 -6.62
CA LEU A 100 5.56 -1.12 -7.06
C LEU A 100 6.21 -2.33 -6.38
N TYR A 101 5.94 -2.52 -5.07
CA TYR A 101 6.48 -3.62 -4.25
C TYR A 101 5.43 -4.13 -3.26
N GLY A 102 5.64 -5.30 -2.64
CA GLY A 102 4.75 -5.82 -1.59
C GLY A 102 3.80 -6.95 -2.01
N LYS A 103 3.99 -7.54 -3.20
CA LYS A 103 3.17 -8.64 -3.74
C LYS A 103 3.01 -9.82 -2.77
N HIS A 104 4.10 -10.26 -2.11
CA HIS A 104 4.07 -11.37 -1.14
C HIS A 104 3.22 -11.05 0.10
N ARG A 105 3.26 -9.80 0.59
CA ARG A 105 2.47 -9.37 1.76
C ARG A 105 0.98 -9.32 1.44
N VAL A 106 0.61 -8.78 0.27
CA VAL A 106 -0.79 -8.76 -0.15
C VAL A 106 -1.32 -10.16 -0.39
N LYS A 107 -0.51 -11.06 -0.95
CA LYS A 107 -0.91 -12.47 -1.10
C LYS A 107 -1.13 -13.14 0.26
N ALA A 108 -0.19 -12.97 1.21
CA ALA A 108 -0.33 -13.49 2.56
C ALA A 108 -1.53 -12.90 3.33
N ALA A 109 -1.94 -11.67 3.02
CA ALA A 109 -3.12 -11.04 3.62
C ALA A 109 -4.45 -11.45 2.97
N LYS A 110 -4.43 -12.04 1.76
CA LYS A 110 -5.62 -12.50 1.03
C LYS A 110 -6.00 -13.94 1.35
N GLU A 111 -5.10 -14.71 1.96
CA GLU A 111 -5.26 -16.13 2.29
C GLU A 111 -5.34 -16.33 3.80
#